data_AF-A0A973JRL8-F1
#
_entry.id   AF-A0A973JRL8-F1
#
_cell.length_a   1.000
_cell.length_b   1.000
_cell.length_c   1.000
_cell.angle_alpha   90.00
_cell.angle_beta   90.00
_cell.angle_gamma   90.00
#
_symmetry.space_group_name_H-M   'P 1'
#
loop_
_entity.id
_entity.type
_entity.pdbx_description
1 polymer ?
#
loop_
_entity_poly.entity_id
_entity_poly.type
_entity_poly.pdbx_seq_one_letter_code
_entity_poly.pdbx_strand_id
1 'polypeptide(L)'
;MADKKMTVEEVNEYMKKQCGFVPRMFQIINTVSPEPGRTFADFYASIFGDGALSRKVKELMFMSGGVAYCSPRCIIHVIPAINAGATDGEIFEAASVGMILGGFVPGGPGIPYAFEYALKCIDIAGKYRKGEKWEYLPQPKFDHGVF
;
A
#
# COMPACT_ATOMS: atom_id res chain seq x y z
N MET A 1 -14.87 32.32 1.12
CA MET A 1 -15.84 31.35 1.66
C MET A 1 -15.03 30.18 2.17
N ALA A 2 -15.19 29.77 3.43
CA ALA A 2 -14.47 28.61 3.94
C ALA A 2 -15.01 27.38 3.19
N ASP A 3 -14.14 26.68 2.45
CA ASP A 3 -14.50 25.41 1.83
C ASP A 3 -15.09 24.49 2.88
N LYS A 4 -16.27 23.91 2.58
CA LYS A 4 -16.91 22.94 3.46
C LYS A 4 -15.94 21.78 3.64
N LYS A 5 -15.46 21.56 4.87
CA LYS A 5 -14.58 20.43 5.18
C LYS A 5 -15.32 19.13 4.88
N MET A 6 -14.63 18.21 4.20
CA MET A 6 -15.14 16.89 3.87
C MET A 6 -15.53 16.13 5.14
N THR A 7 -16.56 15.28 5.10
CA THR A 7 -16.79 14.31 6.19
C THR A 7 -15.74 13.20 6.17
N VAL A 8 -15.69 12.38 7.22
CA VAL A 8 -14.80 11.20 7.30
C VAL A 8 -15.08 10.23 6.16
N GLU A 9 -16.36 10.03 5.83
CA GLU A 9 -16.80 9.17 4.74
C GLU A 9 -16.37 9.74 3.40
N GLU A 10 -16.60 11.04 3.18
CA GLU A 10 -16.22 11.73 1.94
C GLU A 10 -14.71 11.65 1.70
N VAL A 11 -13.87 11.90 2.72
CA VAL A 11 -12.41 11.80 2.56
C VAL A 11 -11.98 10.36 2.33
N ASN A 12 -12.56 9.39 3.03
CA ASN A 12 -12.21 7.98 2.85
C ASN A 12 -12.53 7.49 1.43
N GLU A 13 -13.69 7.88 0.87
CA GLU A 13 -14.03 7.58 -0.51
C GLU A 13 -13.11 8.30 -1.50
N TYR A 14 -12.73 9.55 -1.21
CA TYR A 14 -11.75 10.27 -2.01
C TYR A 14 -10.38 9.58 -2.02
N MET A 15 -9.91 9.12 -0.86
CA MET A 15 -8.68 8.35 -0.75
C MET A 15 -8.77 7.03 -1.49
N LYS A 16 -9.88 6.28 -1.40
CA LYS A 16 -10.06 5.06 -2.21
C LYS A 16 -9.95 5.34 -3.70
N LYS A 17 -10.56 6.44 -4.18
CA LYS A 17 -10.48 6.84 -5.58
C LYS A 17 -9.05 7.15 -6.02
N GLN A 18 -8.31 7.93 -5.23
CA GLN A 18 -6.96 8.36 -5.61
C GLN A 18 -5.90 7.31 -5.32
N CYS A 19 -5.92 6.69 -4.14
CA CYS A 19 -4.91 5.74 -3.66
C CYS A 19 -5.25 4.27 -3.97
N GLY A 20 -6.49 3.96 -4.36
CA GLY A 20 -6.95 2.59 -4.59
C GLY A 20 -7.38 1.85 -3.31
N PHE A 21 -7.16 2.44 -2.14
CA PHE A 21 -7.57 1.96 -0.83
C PHE A 21 -7.49 3.12 0.19
N VAL A 22 -7.97 2.91 1.42
CA VAL A 22 -7.70 3.84 2.53
C VAL A 22 -6.51 3.32 3.32
N PRO A 23 -5.34 3.98 3.27
CA PRO A 23 -4.17 3.52 4.00
C PRO A 23 -4.45 3.52 5.51
N ARG A 24 -3.90 2.53 6.21
CA ARG A 24 -4.20 2.30 7.63
C ARG A 24 -4.06 3.54 8.52
N MET A 25 -2.97 4.29 8.36
CA MET A 25 -2.72 5.51 9.13
C MET A 25 -3.79 6.57 8.93
N PHE A 26 -4.47 6.57 7.78
CA PHE A 26 -5.53 7.51 7.48
C PHE A 26 -6.90 7.09 8.00
N GLN A 27 -7.12 5.81 8.29
CA GLN A 27 -8.37 5.34 8.91
C GLN A 27 -8.64 6.02 10.25
N ILE A 28 -7.58 6.33 11.01
CA ILE A 28 -7.67 7.04 12.29
C ILE A 28 -7.61 8.55 12.07
N ILE A 29 -6.60 9.06 11.36
CA ILE A 29 -6.40 10.52 11.28
C ILE A 29 -7.56 11.24 10.59
N ASN A 30 -8.25 10.58 9.65
CA ASN A 30 -9.40 11.17 8.96
C ASN A 30 -10.59 11.39 9.91
N THR A 31 -10.69 10.63 11.00
CA THR A 31 -11.70 10.84 12.06
C THR A 31 -11.43 12.09 12.90
N VAL A 32 -10.17 12.54 12.94
CA VAL A 32 -9.73 13.73 13.68
C VAL A 32 -9.74 14.96 12.76
N SER A 33 -9.15 14.83 11.57
CA SER A 33 -9.15 15.85 10.54
C SER A 33 -9.12 15.21 9.15
N PRO A 34 -10.07 15.55 8.26
CA PRO A 34 -10.15 15.02 6.90
C PRO A 34 -9.15 15.68 5.94
N GLU A 35 -8.64 16.87 6.27
CA GLU A 35 -7.77 17.64 5.38
C GLU A 35 -6.44 16.92 5.06
N PRO A 36 -5.70 16.34 6.02
CA PRO A 36 -4.49 15.56 5.73
C PRO A 36 -4.73 14.40 4.77
N GLY A 37 -5.87 13.68 4.91
CA GLY A 37 -6.22 12.56 4.03
C GLY A 37 -6.44 13.00 2.59
N ARG A 38 -7.17 14.11 2.40
CA ARG A 38 -7.38 14.71 1.09
C ARG A 38 -6.04 15.13 0.45
N THR A 39 -5.22 15.88 1.18
CA THR A 39 -3.93 16.39 0.67
C THR A 39 -2.96 15.25 0.35
N PHE A 40 -2.93 14.20 1.18
CA PHE A 40 -2.12 13.01 0.88
C PHE A 40 -2.63 12.27 -0.36
N ALA A 41 -3.94 12.15 -0.54
CA ALA A 41 -4.51 11.54 -1.73
C ALA A 41 -4.13 12.30 -3.02
N ASP A 42 -4.13 13.63 -3.00
CA ASP A 42 -3.66 14.46 -4.11
C ASP A 42 -2.17 14.20 -4.40
N PHE A 43 -1.33 14.19 -3.37
CA PHE A 43 0.10 13.90 -3.49
C PHE A 43 0.35 12.49 -4.04
N TYR A 44 -0.35 11.49 -3.50
CA TYR A 44 -0.26 10.10 -3.95
C TYR A 44 -0.60 9.98 -5.43
N ALA A 45 -1.71 10.58 -5.87
CA ALA A 45 -2.14 10.55 -7.27
C ALA A 45 -1.12 11.23 -8.20
N SER A 46 -0.45 12.28 -7.74
CA SER A 46 0.60 12.95 -8.54
C SER A 46 1.81 12.07 -8.83
N ILE A 47 2.10 11.11 -7.94
CA ILE A 47 3.23 10.18 -8.09
C ILE A 47 2.79 8.92 -8.83
N PHE A 48 1.72 8.27 -8.35
CA PHE A 48 1.28 6.95 -8.81
C PHE A 48 0.30 6.99 -9.98
N GLY A 49 -0.26 8.15 -10.34
CA GLY A 49 -1.11 8.30 -11.52
C GLY A 49 -0.39 7.91 -12.81
N ASP A 50 -1.15 7.63 -13.87
CA ASP A 50 -0.59 7.25 -15.16
C ASP A 50 0.28 8.37 -15.76
N GLY A 51 1.35 7.96 -16.45
CA GLY A 51 2.25 8.84 -17.17
C GLY A 51 3.10 8.01 -18.14
N ALA A 52 4.41 8.32 -18.25
CA ALA A 52 5.34 7.49 -19.03
C ALA A 52 5.39 6.03 -18.55
N LEU A 53 5.19 5.82 -17.24
CA LEU A 53 4.90 4.52 -16.66
C LEU A 53 3.44 4.50 -16.19
N SER A 54 2.74 3.41 -16.44
CA SER A 54 1.37 3.23 -15.93
C SER A 54 1.37 3.12 -14.41
N ARG A 55 0.23 3.44 -13.80
CA ARG A 55 0.00 3.25 -12.37
C ARG A 55 0.35 1.84 -11.93
N LYS A 56 -0.12 0.83 -12.66
CA LYS A 56 0.17 -0.59 -12.40
C LYS A 56 1.68 -0.82 -12.21
N VAL A 57 2.49 -0.32 -13.14
CA VAL A 57 3.95 -0.48 -13.09
C VAL A 57 4.55 0.23 -11.87
N LYS A 58 4.13 1.47 -11.59
CA LYS A 58 4.62 2.23 -10.44
C LYS A 58 4.27 1.57 -9.09
N GLU A 59 3.06 1.06 -8.97
CA GLU A 59 2.60 0.34 -7.77
C GLU A 59 3.40 -0.96 -7.56
N LEU A 60 3.64 -1.73 -8.63
CA LEU A 60 4.49 -2.93 -8.58
C LEU A 60 5.95 -2.59 -8.22
N MET A 61 6.50 -1.50 -8.76
CA MET A 61 7.85 -1.02 -8.40
C MET A 61 7.96 -0.67 -6.92
N PHE A 62 6.98 0.07 -6.38
CA PHE A 62 6.99 0.45 -4.97
C PHE A 62 6.79 -0.76 -4.05
N MET A 63 5.90 -1.69 -4.43
CA MET A 63 5.72 -2.96 -3.74
C MET A 63 7.01 -3.79 -3.71
N SER A 64 7.73 -3.86 -4.84
CA SER A 64 9.05 -4.52 -4.93
C SER A 64 10.08 -3.92 -3.98
N GLY A 65 10.14 -2.58 -3.88
CA GLY A 65 10.94 -1.90 -2.86
C GLY A 65 10.50 -2.27 -1.44
N GLY A 66 9.19 -2.36 -1.20
CA GLY A 66 8.64 -2.84 0.07
C GLY A 66 9.12 -4.23 0.45
N VAL A 67 9.24 -5.15 -0.53
CA VAL A 67 9.83 -6.49 -0.31
C VAL A 67 11.31 -6.37 0.06
N ALA A 68 12.09 -5.59 -0.68
CA ALA A 68 13.53 -5.42 -0.43
C ALA A 68 13.83 -4.86 0.96
N TYR A 69 12.98 -3.95 1.45
CA TYR A 69 13.10 -3.34 2.78
C TYR A 69 12.35 -4.10 3.88
N CYS A 70 11.72 -5.24 3.55
CA CYS A 70 10.87 -5.97 4.50
C CYS A 70 9.84 -5.05 5.19
N SER A 71 9.24 -4.15 4.42
CA SER A 71 8.31 -3.14 4.94
C SER A 71 6.87 -3.65 4.83
N PRO A 72 6.21 -3.97 5.96
CA PRO A 72 4.85 -4.49 5.94
C PRO A 72 3.84 -3.44 5.45
N ARG A 73 4.20 -2.16 5.51
CA ARG A 73 3.37 -1.03 5.08
C ARG A 73 3.53 -0.70 3.59
N CYS A 74 4.61 -1.17 2.96
CA CYS A 74 4.86 -0.91 1.54
C CYS A 74 4.39 -2.07 0.67
N ILE A 75 4.47 -3.33 1.15
CA ILE A 75 4.03 -4.49 0.34
C ILE A 75 2.52 -4.49 0.04
N ILE A 76 1.72 -3.73 0.81
CA ILE A 76 0.28 -3.57 0.57
C ILE A 76 -0.03 -2.82 -0.74
N HIS A 77 0.97 -2.22 -1.39
CA HIS A 77 0.82 -1.65 -2.74
C HIS A 77 0.46 -2.72 -3.80
N VAL A 78 0.52 -4.00 -3.46
CA VAL A 78 -0.12 -5.07 -4.22
C VAL A 78 -1.62 -4.81 -4.44
N ILE A 79 -2.31 -4.15 -3.50
CA ILE A 79 -3.75 -3.84 -3.58
C ILE A 79 -4.05 -2.84 -4.69
N PRO A 80 -3.50 -1.61 -4.70
CA PRO A 80 -3.70 -0.68 -5.81
C PRO A 80 -3.10 -1.19 -7.12
N ALA A 81 -2.05 -2.03 -7.10
CA ALA A 81 -1.57 -2.70 -8.31
C ALA A 81 -2.64 -3.63 -8.91
N ILE A 82 -3.31 -4.46 -8.09
CA ILE A 82 -4.42 -5.32 -8.53
C ILE A 82 -5.57 -4.46 -9.08
N ASN A 83 -5.92 -3.36 -8.41
CA ASN A 83 -6.96 -2.45 -8.87
C ASN A 83 -6.60 -1.75 -10.20
N ALA A 84 -5.30 -1.61 -10.49
CA ALA A 84 -4.77 -1.14 -11.76
C ALA A 84 -4.57 -2.28 -12.80
N GLY A 85 -5.04 -3.50 -12.52
CA GLY A 85 -5.03 -4.62 -13.45
C GLY A 85 -3.77 -5.50 -13.39
N ALA A 86 -3.01 -5.46 -12.28
CA ALA A 86 -1.90 -6.40 -12.09
C ALA A 86 -2.40 -7.84 -11.98
N THR A 87 -1.75 -8.73 -12.73
CA THR A 87 -1.92 -10.18 -12.64
C THR A 87 -1.07 -10.77 -11.51
N ASP A 88 -1.38 -11.99 -11.09
CA ASP A 88 -0.57 -12.68 -10.06
C ASP A 88 0.84 -12.98 -10.56
N GLY A 89 1.01 -13.20 -11.87
CA GLY A 89 2.33 -13.34 -12.49
C GLY A 89 3.16 -12.06 -12.39
N GLU A 90 2.58 -10.90 -12.72
CA GLU A 90 3.28 -9.61 -12.59
C GLU A 90 3.65 -9.29 -11.13
N ILE A 91 2.78 -9.63 -10.17
CA ILE A 91 3.06 -9.47 -8.74
C ILE A 91 4.21 -10.38 -8.32
N PHE A 92 4.19 -11.65 -8.74
CA PHE A 92 5.24 -12.60 -8.45
C PHE A 92 6.60 -12.17 -9.00
N GLU A 93 6.65 -11.72 -10.27
CA GLU A 93 7.89 -11.24 -10.88
C GLU A 93 8.41 -9.98 -10.16
N ALA A 94 7.55 -9.00 -9.89
CA ALA A 94 7.96 -7.78 -9.17
C ALA A 94 8.44 -8.06 -7.74
N ALA A 95 7.75 -8.95 -7.02
CA ALA A 95 8.17 -9.37 -5.68
C ALA A 95 9.50 -10.13 -5.70
N SER A 96 9.75 -10.94 -6.74
CA SER A 96 11.00 -11.67 -6.93
C SER A 96 12.19 -10.73 -7.17
N VAL A 97 11.99 -9.63 -7.90
CA VAL A 97 13.01 -8.56 -8.04
C VAL A 97 13.35 -7.96 -6.66
N GLY A 98 12.33 -7.66 -5.86
CA GLY A 98 12.50 -7.09 -4.52
C GLY A 98 13.22 -8.04 -3.56
N MET A 99 12.91 -9.33 -3.65
CA MET A 99 13.57 -10.39 -2.90
C MET A 99 15.08 -10.43 -3.17
N ILE A 100 15.48 -10.38 -4.44
CA ILE A 100 16.89 -10.34 -4.81
C ILE A 100 17.55 -9.05 -4.31
N LEU A 101 16.91 -7.89 -4.50
CA LEU A 101 17.42 -6.60 -4.00
C LEU A 101 17.69 -6.61 -2.49
N GLY A 102 16.80 -7.20 -1.69
CA GLY A 102 16.99 -7.32 -0.23
C GLY A 102 18.27 -8.07 0.18
N GLY A 103 18.84 -8.90 -0.71
CA GLY A 103 20.11 -9.60 -0.52
C GLY A 103 21.36 -8.85 -0.93
N PHE A 104 21.27 -7.94 -1.90
CA PHE A 104 22.42 -7.23 -2.47
C PHE A 104 22.63 -5.82 -1.90
N VAL A 105 21.74 -5.35 -1.02
CA VAL A 105 21.88 -4.07 -0.32
C VAL A 105 22.81 -4.22 0.88
N PRO A 106 23.89 -3.41 1.00
CA PRO A 106 24.72 -3.40 2.20
C PRO A 106 23.91 -3.10 3.46
N GLY A 107 23.97 -3.99 4.45
CA GLY A 107 23.14 -3.89 5.67
C GLY A 107 21.65 -4.15 5.46
N GLY A 108 21.27 -4.70 4.30
CA GLY A 108 19.89 -5.07 3.99
C GLY A 108 19.40 -6.28 4.81
N PRO A 109 18.09 -6.57 4.74
CA PRO A 109 17.50 -7.68 5.49
C PRO A 109 18.08 -9.05 5.12
N GLY A 110 18.56 -9.23 3.89
CA GLY A 110 19.00 -10.52 3.34
C GLY A 110 17.89 -11.27 2.60
N ILE A 111 18.29 -12.12 1.65
CA ILE A 111 17.36 -12.86 0.76
C ILE A 111 16.31 -13.67 1.55
N PRO A 112 16.65 -14.44 2.61
CA PRO A 112 15.64 -15.25 3.31
C PRO A 112 14.49 -14.42 3.89
N TYR A 113 14.79 -13.26 4.48
CA TYR A 113 13.76 -12.39 5.05
C TYR A 113 12.94 -11.69 3.95
N ALA A 114 13.61 -11.22 2.88
CA ALA A 114 12.91 -10.64 1.74
C ALA A 114 11.99 -11.67 1.04
N PHE A 115 12.37 -12.96 1.04
CA PHE A 115 11.54 -14.06 0.55
C PHE A 115 10.21 -14.15 1.32
N GLU A 116 10.23 -14.02 2.65
CA GLU A 116 8.99 -13.99 3.45
C GLU A 116 8.07 -12.84 3.05
N TYR A 117 8.64 -11.68 2.72
CA TYR A 117 7.86 -10.52 2.27
C TYR A 117 7.34 -10.69 0.84
N ALA A 118 8.07 -11.36 -0.04
CA ALA A 118 7.56 -11.75 -1.35
C ALA A 118 6.35 -12.70 -1.21
N LEU A 119 6.43 -13.71 -0.33
CA LEU A 119 5.31 -14.61 -0.05
C LEU A 119 4.10 -13.87 0.52
N LYS A 120 4.31 -12.90 1.42
CA LYS A 120 3.24 -12.05 1.95
C LYS A 120 2.53 -11.27 0.84
N CYS A 121 3.23 -10.80 -0.19
CA CYS A 121 2.59 -10.14 -1.34
C CYS A 121 1.61 -11.09 -2.06
N ILE A 122 2.00 -12.35 -2.26
CA ILE A 122 1.16 -13.37 -2.90
C ILE A 122 -0.03 -13.74 -2.02
N ASP A 123 0.17 -13.91 -0.72
CA ASP A 123 -0.93 -14.18 0.23
C ASP A 123 -1.94 -13.03 0.28
N ILE A 124 -1.46 -11.78 0.36
CA ILE A 124 -2.31 -10.58 0.31
C ILE A 124 -3.09 -10.53 -1.00
N ALA A 125 -2.43 -10.77 -2.14
CA ALA A 125 -3.08 -10.78 -3.45
C ALA A 125 -4.20 -11.83 -3.51
N GLY A 126 -3.91 -13.07 -3.07
CA GLY A 126 -4.87 -14.16 -3.05
C GLY A 126 -6.09 -13.85 -2.16
N LYS A 127 -5.87 -13.32 -0.95
CA LYS A 127 -6.94 -12.91 -0.04
C LYS A 127 -7.77 -11.77 -0.61
N TYR A 128 -7.11 -10.75 -1.14
CA TYR A 128 -7.80 -9.58 -1.70
C TYR A 128 -8.71 -9.96 -2.87
N ARG A 129 -8.25 -10.80 -3.79
CA ARG A 129 -9.06 -11.29 -4.91
C ARG A 129 -10.29 -12.09 -4.48
N LYS A 130 -10.20 -12.80 -3.34
CA LYS A 130 -11.32 -13.54 -2.76
C LYS A 130 -12.26 -12.67 -1.91
N GLY A 131 -11.95 -11.38 -1.75
CA GLY A 131 -12.69 -10.50 -0.84
C GLY A 131 -12.46 -10.81 0.64
N GLU A 132 -11.41 -11.56 0.97
CA GLU A 132 -11.04 -11.92 2.34
C GLU A 132 -10.26 -10.77 3.00
N LYS A 133 -10.23 -10.79 4.34
CA LYS A 133 -9.38 -9.87 5.10
C LYS A 133 -7.90 -10.18 4.84
N TRP A 134 -7.21 -9.23 4.20
CA TRP A 134 -5.82 -9.38 3.79
C TRP A 134 -4.80 -8.70 4.72
N GLU A 135 -5.23 -7.70 5.49
CA GLU A 135 -4.35 -6.97 6.41
C GLU A 135 -3.95 -7.88 7.58
N TYR A 136 -2.64 -8.15 7.69
CA TYR A 136 -2.06 -9.05 8.70
C TYR A 136 -1.43 -8.28 9.87
N LEU A 137 -1.24 -6.96 9.76
CA LEU A 137 -0.71 -6.18 10.86
C LEU A 137 -1.75 -6.00 11.97
N PRO A 138 -1.36 -6.18 13.25
CA PRO A 138 -2.27 -5.97 14.39
C PRO A 138 -2.73 -4.51 14.46
N GLN A 139 -3.93 -4.26 14.97
CA GLN A 139 -4.42 -2.89 15.16
C GLN A 139 -3.45 -2.05 16.00
N PRO A 140 -3.28 -0.75 15.67
CA PRO A 140 -2.48 0.14 16.49
C PRO A 140 -3.00 0.09 17.92
N LYS A 141 -2.10 -0.20 18.85
CA LYS A 141 -2.39 -0.13 20.29
C LYS A 141 -1.78 1.15 20.83
N PHE A 142 -2.56 1.88 21.61
CA PHE A 142 -2.10 3.01 22.39
C PHE A 142 -2.39 2.72 23.87
N ASP A 143 -1.75 3.49 24.74
CA ASP A 143 -1.76 3.32 26.21
C ASP A 143 -3.19 3.24 26.80
N HIS A 144 -4.21 3.71 26.06
CA HIS A 144 -5.62 3.74 26.45
C HIS A 144 -6.59 3.01 25.51
N GLY A 145 -6.12 2.13 24.61
CA GLY A 145 -7.04 1.28 23.82
C GLY A 145 -6.56 0.91 22.42
N VAL A 146 -7.49 0.38 21.64
CA VAL A 146 -7.33 0.06 20.22
C VAL A 146 -8.15 1.06 19.41
N PHE A 147 -7.51 1.75 18.46
CA PHE A 147 -8.19 2.49 17.40
C PHE A 147 -8.15 1.67 16.10
#